data_AF-A0A1I3GBM1-F1
#
_entry.id   AF-A0A1I3GBM1-F1
#
_cell.length_a   1.000
_cell.length_b   1.000
_cell.length_c   1.000
_cell.angle_alpha   90.00
_cell.angle_beta   90.00
_cell.angle_gamma   90.00
#
_symmetry.space_group_name_H-M   'P 1'
#
loop_
_entity.id
_entity.type
_entity.pdbx_description
1 polymer ?
#
loop_
_entity_poly.entity_id
_entity_poly.type
_entity_poly.pdbx_seq_one_letter_code
_entity_poly.pdbx_strand_id
1 'polypeptide(L)'
;MTPRFPAGIPGDMIYKLFTTPEWQALRSDGRTMGAPIDLSDGYIHFSTADQVVETAAKHFAGVEGLWLLGVDDGPLGEALKWEVSRGGDRFPHLYAALTLDQVDWAQPLPLVDGAHQFPAGLE
;
A
#
# COMPACT_ATOMS: atom_id res chain seq x y z
N MET A 1 -3.42 -16.72 19.78
CA MET A 1 -2.58 -17.25 18.68
C MET A 1 -1.84 -16.06 18.10
N THR A 2 -0.58 -15.88 18.47
CA THR A 2 0.27 -14.81 17.92
C THR A 2 0.68 -15.24 16.51
N PRO A 3 0.54 -14.39 15.47
CA PRO A 3 1.10 -14.74 14.17
C PRO A 3 2.62 -14.79 14.33
N ARG A 4 3.20 -15.89 13.88
CA ARG A 4 4.64 -16.11 13.86
C ARG A 4 5.15 -15.56 12.54
N PHE A 5 5.66 -14.34 12.55
CA PHE A 5 6.40 -13.78 11.42
C PHE A 5 7.69 -14.58 11.21
N PRO A 6 8.06 -14.98 9.97
CA PRO A 6 9.38 -15.52 9.71
C PRO A 6 10.43 -14.45 10.04
N ALA A 7 11.55 -14.88 10.62
CA ALA A 7 12.61 -14.01 11.14
C ALA A 7 13.43 -13.35 10.00
N GLY A 8 12.83 -12.37 9.32
CA GLY A 8 13.56 -11.33 8.60
C GLY A 8 13.92 -10.19 9.55
N ILE A 9 14.87 -9.33 9.14
CA ILE A 9 15.06 -8.04 9.81
C ILE A 9 13.79 -7.23 9.49
N PRO A 10 13.02 -6.76 10.49
CA PRO A 10 11.86 -5.90 10.24
C PRO A 10 12.30 -4.68 9.44
N GLY A 11 11.61 -4.41 8.35
CA GLY A 11 11.79 -3.23 7.53
C GLY A 11 10.90 -2.08 7.98
N ASP A 12 10.86 -1.02 7.16
CA ASP A 12 9.97 0.11 7.38
C ASP A 12 8.57 -0.21 6.81
N MET A 13 7.53 0.34 7.42
CA MET A 13 6.16 0.14 6.95
C MET A 13 5.90 0.98 5.70
N ILE A 14 5.48 0.32 4.62
CA ILE A 14 5.05 0.98 3.39
C ILE A 14 3.56 0.70 3.13
N TYR A 15 2.93 1.62 2.43
CA TYR A 15 1.48 1.71 2.37
C TYR A 15 0.95 1.60 0.95
N LYS A 16 -0.05 0.75 0.75
CA LYS A 16 -0.82 0.65 -0.49
C LYS A 16 -2.24 1.13 -0.28
N LEU A 17 -2.73 1.95 -1.21
CA LEU A 17 -4.13 2.31 -1.30
C LEU A 17 -4.83 1.43 -2.33
N PHE A 18 -5.94 0.82 -1.93
CA PHE A 18 -6.82 0.08 -2.82
C PHE A 18 -8.27 0.50 -2.64
N THR A 19 -9.00 0.51 -3.74
CA THR A 19 -10.46 0.51 -3.71
C THR A 19 -10.98 -0.83 -3.19
N THR A 20 -12.23 -0.85 -2.74
CA THR A 20 -12.85 -2.07 -2.22
C THR A 20 -12.79 -3.24 -3.22
N PRO A 21 -13.08 -3.06 -4.53
CA PRO A 21 -12.93 -4.14 -5.51
C PRO A 21 -11.50 -4.68 -5.59
N GLU A 22 -10.48 -3.82 -5.59
CA GLU A 22 -9.06 -4.22 -5.65
C GLU A 22 -8.64 -4.99 -4.40
N TRP A 23 -9.08 -4.54 -3.22
CA TRP A 23 -8.82 -5.26 -1.98
C TRP A 23 -9.49 -6.64 -1.96
N GLN A 24 -10.76 -6.73 -2.36
CA GLN A 24 -11.44 -8.03 -2.42
C GLN A 24 -10.82 -8.97 -3.45
N ALA A 25 -10.34 -8.45 -4.58
CA ALA A 25 -9.62 -9.24 -5.57
C ALA A 25 -8.33 -9.82 -4.98
N LEU A 26 -7.51 -9.02 -4.29
CA LEU A 26 -6.31 -9.54 -3.60
C LEU A 26 -6.66 -10.62 -2.57
N ARG A 27 -7.73 -10.42 -1.78
CA ARG A 27 -8.17 -11.42 -0.81
C ARG A 27 -8.66 -12.72 -1.44
N SER A 28 -9.36 -12.62 -2.57
CA SER A 28 -9.89 -13.77 -3.31
C SER A 28 -8.77 -14.57 -3.98
N ASP A 29 -7.86 -13.87 -4.65
CA ASP A 29 -6.89 -14.49 -5.54
C ASP A 29 -5.56 -14.79 -4.84
N GLY A 30 -5.37 -14.25 -3.63
CA GLY A 30 -4.18 -14.41 -2.80
C GLY A 30 -2.96 -13.62 -3.27
N ARG A 31 -3.03 -12.98 -4.44
CA ARG A 31 -1.99 -12.11 -4.99
C ARG A 31 -2.56 -11.11 -6.00
N THR A 32 -1.87 -10.00 -6.22
CA THR A 32 -2.23 -8.99 -7.22
C THR A 32 -0.99 -8.41 -7.89
N MET A 33 -1.15 -7.96 -9.14
CA MET A 33 -0.17 -7.11 -9.83
C MET A 33 -0.46 -5.62 -9.63
N GLY A 34 -1.42 -5.27 -8.77
CA GLY A 34 -1.77 -3.91 -8.40
C GLY A 34 -3.08 -3.41 -9.03
N ALA A 35 -3.32 -2.11 -8.87
CA ALA A 35 -4.38 -1.33 -9.48
C ALA A 35 -4.13 -1.13 -10.99
N PRO A 36 -5.11 -0.64 -11.77
CA PRO A 36 -4.93 -0.40 -13.21
C PRO A 36 -3.70 0.46 -13.59
N ILE A 37 -3.35 1.45 -12.75
CA ILE A 37 -2.16 2.27 -12.96
C ILE A 37 -0.86 1.49 -12.74
N ASP A 38 -0.83 0.60 -11.74
CA ASP A 38 0.34 -0.25 -11.45
C ASP A 38 0.64 -1.19 -12.63
N LEU A 39 -0.42 -1.73 -13.24
CA LEU A 39 -0.32 -2.56 -14.45
C LEU A 39 0.21 -1.77 -15.65
N SER A 40 -0.24 -0.52 -15.80
CA SER A 40 0.22 0.37 -16.87
C SER A 40 1.70 0.73 -16.72
N ASP A 41 2.12 1.01 -15.49
CA ASP A 41 3.48 1.49 -15.21
C ASP A 41 4.48 0.33 -15.00
N GLY A 42 3.98 -0.88 -14.78
CA GLY A 42 4.76 -2.12 -14.69
C GLY A 42 5.30 -2.45 -13.30
N TYR A 43 4.81 -1.76 -12.26
CA TYR A 43 5.18 -1.97 -10.85
C TYR A 43 4.06 -1.49 -9.93
N ILE A 44 4.00 -2.05 -8.71
CA ILE A 44 3.01 -1.65 -7.70
C ILE A 44 3.53 -0.43 -6.94
N HIS A 45 2.80 0.68 -7.01
CA HIS A 45 3.11 1.89 -6.26
C HIS A 45 2.79 1.72 -4.79
N PHE A 46 3.75 1.98 -3.92
CA PHE A 46 3.56 2.18 -2.50
C PHE A 46 3.87 3.63 -2.12
N SER A 47 3.60 4.00 -0.89
CA SER A 47 3.93 5.28 -0.28
C SER A 47 4.48 5.04 1.12
N THR A 48 5.31 5.93 1.64
CA THR A 48 5.61 5.99 3.08
C THR A 48 4.44 6.61 3.86
N ALA A 49 4.51 6.59 5.20
CA ALA A 49 3.53 7.27 6.06
C ALA A 49 3.40 8.76 5.71
N ASP A 50 4.52 9.46 5.50
CA ASP A 50 4.54 10.87 5.12
C ASP A 50 3.92 11.14 3.75
N GLN A 51 3.93 10.15 2.86
CA GLN A 51 3.49 10.29 1.46
C GLN A 51 2.03 9.89 1.25
N VAL A 52 1.53 8.89 1.99
CA VAL A 52 0.27 8.22 1.66
C VAL A 52 -0.96 9.12 1.82
N VAL A 53 -0.94 10.05 2.80
CA VAL A 53 -2.03 11.02 2.99
C VAL A 53 -2.17 11.94 1.78
N GLU A 54 -1.04 12.46 1.29
CA GLU A 54 -1.02 13.30 0.09
C GLU A 54 -1.38 12.48 -1.17
N THR A 55 -0.93 11.23 -1.26
CA THR A 55 -1.30 10.31 -2.35
C THR A 55 -2.82 10.11 -2.39
N ALA A 56 -3.46 9.86 -1.23
CA ALA A 56 -4.91 9.73 -1.15
C ALA A 56 -5.63 11.01 -1.58
N ALA A 57 -5.21 12.17 -1.07
CA ALA A 57 -5.81 13.45 -1.40
C ALA A 57 -5.68 13.81 -2.91
N LYS A 58 -4.58 13.43 -3.56
CA LYS A 58 -4.35 13.74 -4.98
C LYS A 58 -5.06 12.80 -5.93
N HIS A 59 -5.07 11.50 -5.64
CA HIS A 59 -5.49 10.47 -6.61
C HIS A 59 -6.83 9.84 -6.27
N PHE A 60 -7.27 9.94 -5.02
CA PHE A 60 -8.47 9.26 -4.51
C PHE A 60 -9.48 10.24 -3.90
N ALA A 61 -9.35 11.54 -4.11
CA ALA A 61 -10.31 12.53 -3.59
C ALA A 61 -11.76 12.16 -3.94
N GLY A 62 -12.62 12.12 -2.91
CA GLY A 62 -14.03 11.79 -3.06
C GLY A 62 -14.33 10.30 -3.33
N VAL A 63 -13.32 9.43 -3.36
CA VAL A 63 -13.52 7.98 -3.56
C VAL A 63 -13.95 7.34 -2.25
N GLU A 64 -15.15 6.77 -2.23
CA GLU A 64 -15.62 5.92 -1.14
C GLU A 64 -15.05 4.50 -1.25
N GLY A 65 -15.08 3.76 -0.13
CA GLY A 65 -14.61 2.37 -0.10
C GLY A 65 -13.12 2.23 -0.37
N LEU A 66 -12.31 3.19 0.08
CA LEU A 66 -10.86 3.14 0.03
C LEU A 66 -10.30 2.33 1.21
N TRP A 67 -9.19 1.65 0.99
CA TRP A 67 -8.48 0.82 1.97
C TRP A 67 -7.01 1.23 2.03
N LEU A 68 -6.48 1.25 3.24
CA LEU A 68 -5.07 1.37 3.53
C LEU A 68 -4.53 0.00 3.94
N LEU A 69 -3.54 -0.48 3.20
CA LEU A 69 -2.81 -1.71 3.47
C LEU A 69 -1.40 -1.34 3.95
N GLY A 70 -0.99 -1.90 5.09
CA GLY A 70 0.38 -1.84 5.59
C GLY A 70 1.15 -3.11 5.20
N VAL A 71 2.35 -2.92 4.67
CA VAL A 71 3.27 -3.97 4.22
C VAL A 71 4.66 -3.68 4.79
N ASP A 72 5.28 -4.67 5.43
CA ASP A 72 6.71 -4.63 5.81
C ASP A 72 7.57 -4.72 4.55
N ASP A 73 8.46 -3.75 4.36
CA ASP A 73 9.33 -3.67 3.19
C ASP A 73 10.51 -4.65 3.23
N GLY A 74 10.90 -5.12 4.42
CA GLY A 74 12.07 -5.99 4.63
C GLY A 74 11.96 -7.32 3.88
N PRO A 75 10.83 -8.05 3.97
CA PRO A 75 10.61 -9.29 3.23
C PRO A 75 10.50 -9.14 1.70
N LEU A 76 10.32 -7.93 1.16
CA LEU A 76 10.12 -7.72 -0.28
C LEU A 76 11.43 -7.80 -1.09
N GLY A 77 12.57 -7.62 -0.42
CA GLY A 77 13.91 -7.82 -1.00
C GLY A 77 14.17 -6.99 -2.26
N GLU A 78 14.89 -7.58 -3.23
CA GLU A 78 15.36 -6.89 -4.44
C GLU A 78 14.23 -6.49 -5.41
N ALA A 79 13.03 -7.03 -5.24
CA ALA A 79 11.87 -6.64 -6.05
C ALA A 79 11.36 -5.25 -5.69
N LEU A 80 11.62 -4.77 -4.47
CA LEU A 80 11.27 -3.43 -4.04
C LEU A 80 12.39 -2.45 -4.40
N LYS A 81 12.03 -1.39 -5.12
CA LYS A 81 12.96 -0.31 -5.47
C LYS A 81 12.45 1.02 -4.95
N TRP A 82 13.35 1.79 -4.38
CA TRP A 82 13.09 3.16 -3.95
C TRP A 82 13.52 4.11 -5.06
N GLU A 83 12.58 4.75 -5.74
CA GLU A 83 12.86 5.57 -6.92
C GLU A 83 12.37 7.00 -6.75
N VAL A 84 13.12 7.96 -7.27
CA VAL A 84 12.73 9.38 -7.22
C VAL A 84 11.50 9.59 -8.07
N SER A 85 10.48 10.20 -7.49
CA SER A 85 9.20 10.50 -8.14
C SER A 85 8.85 11.98 -7.90
N ARG A 86 7.60 12.26 -7.52
CA ARG A 86 7.10 13.62 -7.29
C ARG A 86 7.92 14.35 -6.21
N GLY A 87 8.16 15.64 -6.44
CA GLY A 87 8.81 16.51 -5.46
C GLY A 87 10.30 16.23 -5.20
N GLY A 88 10.90 15.24 -5.86
CA GLY A 88 12.27 14.78 -5.57
C GLY A 88 12.32 13.70 -4.49
N ASP A 89 11.18 13.30 -3.91
CA ASP A 89 11.09 12.26 -2.89
C ASP A 89 11.15 10.86 -3.52
N ARG A 90 11.59 9.88 -2.72
CA ARG A 90 11.67 8.48 -3.14
C ARG A 90 10.40 7.73 -2.77
N PHE A 91 9.80 7.06 -3.75
CA PHE A 91 8.64 6.21 -3.56
C PHE A 91 9.05 4.73 -3.67
N PRO A 92 8.48 3.85 -2.83
CA PRO A 92 8.67 2.42 -2.95
C PRO A 92 7.84 1.85 -4.10
N HIS A 93 8.49 1.15 -5.03
CA HIS A 93 7.89 0.49 -6.18
C HIS A 93 8.23 -1.00 -6.18
N LEU A 94 7.21 -1.85 -6.13
CA LEU A 94 7.37 -3.31 -6.13
C LEU A 94 7.26 -3.86 -7.55
N TYR A 95 8.34 -4.44 -8.06
CA TYR A 95 8.45 -5.09 -9.37
C TYR A 95 8.11 -6.58 -9.31
N ALA A 96 7.09 -6.93 -8.53
CA ALA A 96 6.57 -8.28 -8.36
C ALA A 96 5.10 -8.23 -7.99
N ALA A 97 4.43 -9.39 -7.99
CA ALA A 97 3.10 -9.49 -7.41
C ALA A 97 3.16 -9.26 -5.90
N LEU A 98 2.25 -8.45 -5.36
CA LEU A 98 1.99 -8.39 -3.93
C LEU A 98 1.13 -9.60 -3.55
N THR A 99 1.57 -10.38 -2.57
CA THR A 99 0.81 -11.53 -2.05
C THR A 99 0.09 -11.15 -0.75
N LEU A 100 -1.03 -11.83 -0.47
CA LEU A 100 -1.86 -11.49 0.71
C LEU A 100 -1.12 -11.72 2.04
N ASP A 101 -0.19 -12.68 2.09
CA ASP A 101 0.66 -12.97 3.25
C ASP A 101 1.76 -11.92 3.49
N GLN A 102 2.01 -11.03 2.52
CA GLN A 102 2.87 -9.84 2.69
C GLN A 102 2.11 -8.64 3.25
N VAL A 103 0.78 -8.71 3.37
CA VAL A 103 -0.02 -7.63 3.96
C VAL A 103 -0.16 -7.86 5.46
N ASP A 104 0.54 -7.05 6.25
CA ASP A 104 0.53 -7.16 7.72
C ASP A 104 -0.81 -6.77 8.31
N TRP A 105 -1.42 -5.71 7.77
CA TRP A 105 -2.74 -5.26 8.16
C TRP A 105 -3.41 -4.47 7.03
N ALA A 106 -4.74 -4.42 7.07
CA ALA A 106 -5.54 -3.61 6.16
C ALA A 106 -6.73 -3.00 6.91
N GLN A 107 -7.04 -1.74 6.62
CA GLN A 107 -8.18 -1.05 7.22
C GLN A 107 -8.89 -0.13 6.21
N PRO A 108 -10.22 0.05 6.33
CA PRO A 108 -10.92 1.02 5.51
C PRO A 108 -10.47 2.45 5.88
N LEU A 109 -10.50 3.34 4.89
CA LEU A 109 -10.35 4.78 5.05
C LEU A 109 -11.72 5.44 4.79
N PRO A 110 -12.53 5.70 5.83
CA PRO A 110 -13.80 6.39 5.68
C PRO A 110 -13.62 7.77 5.08
N LEU A 111 -14.51 8.16 4.17
CA LEU A 111 -14.58 9.51 3.65
C LEU A 111 -15.50 10.35 4.56
N VAL A 112 -14.95 11.37 5.20
CA VAL A 112 -15.69 12.29 6.09
C VAL A 112 -15.41 13.71 5.63
N ASP A 113 -16.47 14.47 5.35
CA ASP A 113 -16.39 15.86 4.86
C ASP A 113 -15.43 16.05 3.67
N GLY A 114 -15.36 15.04 2.79
CA GLY A 114 -14.52 15.06 1.59
C GLY A 114 -13.06 14.65 1.80
N ALA A 115 -12.67 14.24 3.02
CA ALA A 115 -11.32 13.79 3.35
C ALA A 115 -11.31 12.37 3.94
N HIS A 116 -10.36 11.54 3.48
CA HIS A 116 -10.13 10.21 4.03
C HIS A 116 -9.57 10.29 5.45
N GLN A 117 -10.16 9.51 6.37
CA GLN A 117 -9.73 9.42 7.76
C GLN A 117 -8.67 8.33 7.92
N PHE A 118 -7.43 8.74 8.19
CA PHE A 118 -6.31 7.85 8.45
C PHE A 118 -6.27 7.40 9.91
N PRO A 119 -5.70 6.22 10.21
CA PRO A 119 -5.49 5.78 11.58
C PRO A 119 -4.61 6.76 12.37
N ALA A 120 -4.87 6.86 13.67
CA ALA A 120 -3.95 7.55 14.57
C ALA A 120 -2.63 6.77 14.65
N GLY A 121 -1.50 7.48 14.67
CA GLY A 121 -0.17 6.87 14.73
C GLY A 121 0.29 6.23 13.42
N LEU A 122 -0.19 6.75 12.27
CA LEU A 122 0.43 6.49 10.98
C LEU A 122 1.84 7.11 10.99
N GLU A 123 2.84 6.28 11.24
CA GLU A 123 4.27 6.61 11.28
C GLU A 123 5.07 5.59 10.47
#